data_AF-A0A0M3RJT7-F1
#
_entry.id   AF-A0A0M3RJT7-F1
#
_cell.length_a   1.000
_cell.length_b   1.000
_cell.length_c   1.000
_cell.angle_alpha   90.00
_cell.angle_beta   90.00
_cell.angle_gamma   90.00
#
_symmetry.space_group_name_H-M   'P 1'
#
loop_
_entity.id
_entity.type
_entity.pdbx_description
1 polymer ?
#
loop_
_entity_poly.entity_id
_entity_poly.type
_entity_poly.pdbx_seq_one_letter_code
_entity_poly.pdbx_strand_id
1 'polypeptide(L)'
;MTRPKIEDERAGPPPGGVDLSTVRGMEELDGVFPGKSLDRSRILDTTVELDYRSGAVVLRLSVLGVPETRPPWWEEHCNGLSMSLSYQGDVWIRAESDGTGDDLALRSSADGGVAMVLASRGSRIRVRASACVLRGFEPMLYGSSCYAY
;
A
#
# COMPACT_ATOMS: atom_id res chain seq x y z
N MET A 1 -11.63 -45.43 -13.14
CA MET A 1 -12.21 -44.08 -13.18
C MET A 1 -11.53 -43.24 -12.11
N THR A 2 -10.66 -42.31 -12.49
CA THR A 2 -9.94 -41.45 -11.55
C THR A 2 -10.55 -40.05 -11.66
N ARG A 3 -11.09 -39.51 -10.56
CA ARG A 3 -11.66 -38.15 -10.51
C ARG A 3 -10.53 -37.10 -10.63
N PRO A 4 -10.78 -35.94 -11.26
CA PRO A 4 -9.78 -34.88 -11.40
C PRO A 4 -9.61 -34.14 -10.06
N LYS A 5 -8.38 -33.72 -9.76
CA LYS A 5 -8.05 -32.83 -8.64
C LYS A 5 -7.86 -31.44 -9.23
N ILE A 6 -8.75 -30.50 -8.90
CA ILE A 6 -8.62 -29.07 -9.20
C ILE A 6 -8.79 -28.31 -7.89
N GLU A 7 -8.22 -27.10 -7.89
CA GLU A 7 -8.27 -25.98 -6.93
C GLU A 7 -6.94 -25.85 -6.19
N ASP A 8 -5.95 -25.18 -6.78
CA ASP A 8 -5.83 -23.70 -6.95
C ASP A 8 -5.65 -23.00 -5.59
N GLU A 9 -4.55 -23.35 -4.91
CA GLU A 9 -4.00 -22.50 -3.86
C GLU A 9 -3.42 -21.26 -4.54
N ARG A 10 -4.21 -20.17 -4.58
CA ARG A 10 -3.69 -18.84 -4.81
C ARG A 10 -2.54 -18.61 -3.83
N ALA A 11 -1.32 -18.66 -4.34
CA ALA A 11 -0.13 -18.34 -3.57
C ALA A 11 -0.33 -16.93 -3.00
N GLY A 12 -0.49 -16.86 -1.67
CA GLY A 12 -0.46 -15.58 -0.97
C GLY A 12 0.86 -14.86 -1.25
N PRO A 13 0.90 -13.53 -1.12
CA PRO A 13 2.10 -12.76 -1.40
C PRO A 13 3.28 -13.29 -0.54
N PRO A 14 4.51 -13.27 -1.08
CA PRO A 14 5.68 -13.79 -0.40
C PRO A 14 5.85 -13.14 0.99
N PRO A 15 6.35 -13.89 1.99
CA PRO A 15 6.53 -13.39 3.34
C PRO A 15 7.46 -12.17 3.32
N GLY A 16 6.92 -11.00 3.63
CA GLY A 16 7.68 -9.75 3.68
C GLY A 16 7.06 -8.56 2.93
N GLY A 17 6.12 -8.79 1.99
CA GLY A 17 5.46 -7.72 1.24
C GLY A 17 4.19 -7.15 1.89
N VAL A 18 3.82 -5.94 1.48
CA VAL A 18 2.50 -5.34 1.69
C VAL A 18 1.59 -5.75 0.55
N ASP A 19 0.49 -6.43 0.87
CA ASP A 19 -0.52 -6.86 -0.11
C ASP A 19 -1.51 -5.72 -0.43
N LEU A 20 -1.50 -5.28 -1.69
CA LEU A 20 -2.38 -4.24 -2.23
C LEU A 20 -3.55 -4.83 -3.03
N SER A 21 -3.70 -6.15 -3.10
CA SER A 21 -4.76 -6.81 -3.90
C SER A 21 -6.18 -6.42 -3.48
N THR A 22 -6.37 -6.03 -2.23
CA THR A 22 -7.65 -5.57 -1.66
C THR A 22 -7.96 -4.10 -1.96
N VAL A 23 -7.01 -3.36 -2.51
CA VAL A 23 -7.16 -1.94 -2.86
C VAL A 23 -7.75 -1.81 -4.26
N ARG A 24 -8.88 -1.11 -4.38
CA ARG A 24 -9.53 -0.82 -5.67
C ARG A 24 -8.74 0.23 -6.44
N GLY A 25 -8.61 0.11 -7.75
CA GLY A 25 -7.86 1.05 -8.60
C GLY A 25 -6.38 0.69 -8.79
N MET A 26 -5.88 -0.36 -8.13
CA MET A 26 -4.47 -0.77 -8.23
C MET A 26 -4.04 -1.25 -9.61
N GLU A 27 -4.99 -1.57 -10.50
CA GLU A 27 -4.73 -1.91 -11.90
C GLU A 27 -3.94 -0.82 -12.65
N GLU A 28 -4.07 0.45 -12.25
CA GLU A 28 -3.29 1.56 -12.82
C GLU A 28 -1.78 1.43 -12.57
N LEU A 29 -1.40 0.63 -11.56
CA LEU A 29 -0.02 0.40 -11.12
C LEU A 29 0.46 -1.02 -11.39
N ASP A 30 -0.26 -1.84 -12.16
CA ASP A 30 0.14 -3.24 -12.43
C ASP A 30 1.53 -3.35 -13.09
N GLY A 31 1.92 -2.36 -13.90
CA GLY A 31 3.27 -2.29 -14.49
C GLY A 31 4.39 -1.89 -13.52
N VAL A 32 4.03 -1.37 -12.34
CA VAL A 32 4.96 -0.94 -11.28
C VAL A 32 5.02 -1.97 -10.15
N PHE A 33 3.88 -2.53 -9.77
CA PHE A 33 3.73 -3.52 -8.72
C PHE A 33 3.06 -4.78 -9.30
N PRO A 34 3.80 -5.61 -10.06
CA PRO A 34 3.26 -6.85 -10.59
C PRO A 34 2.72 -7.73 -9.45
N GLY A 35 1.48 -8.18 -9.60
CA GLY A 35 0.79 -8.97 -8.56
C GLY A 35 0.30 -8.16 -7.35
N LYS A 36 0.33 -6.82 -7.41
CA LYS A 36 -0.15 -5.91 -6.36
C LYS A 36 0.56 -6.15 -5.02
N SER A 37 1.83 -6.52 -5.07
CA SER A 37 2.68 -6.74 -3.90
C SER A 37 3.76 -5.67 -3.85
N LEU A 38 3.94 -5.06 -2.67
CA LEU A 38 4.95 -4.04 -2.43
C LEU A 38 6.00 -4.56 -1.45
N ASP A 39 7.27 -4.52 -1.83
CA ASP A 39 8.37 -4.84 -0.92
C ASP A 39 8.51 -3.75 0.16
N ARG A 40 8.42 -4.16 1.43
CA ARG A 40 8.54 -3.25 2.57
C ARG A 40 9.88 -2.53 2.63
N SER A 41 10.96 -3.17 2.18
CA SER A 41 12.30 -2.56 2.18
C SER A 41 12.41 -1.33 1.26
N ARG A 42 11.42 -1.16 0.39
CA ARG A 42 11.31 -0.03 -0.55
C ARG A 42 10.42 1.08 -0.04
N ILE A 43 9.71 0.91 1.08
CA ILE A 43 8.88 1.97 1.66
C ILE A 43 9.80 2.94 2.39
N LEU A 44 9.85 4.17 1.89
CA LEU A 44 10.72 5.23 2.39
C LEU A 44 10.04 6.06 3.48
N ASP A 45 8.75 6.33 3.28
CA ASP A 45 7.94 7.11 4.21
C ASP A 45 6.50 6.61 4.23
N THR A 46 5.85 6.76 5.38
CA THR A 46 4.44 6.41 5.57
C THR A 46 3.78 7.43 6.47
N THR A 47 2.76 8.10 5.94
CA THR A 47 1.97 9.10 6.68
C THR A 47 0.50 8.71 6.71
N VAL A 48 -0.15 8.84 7.86
CA VAL A 48 -1.60 8.62 8.03
C VAL A 48 -2.27 9.95 8.35
N GLU A 49 -3.22 10.34 7.52
CA GLU A 49 -3.99 11.57 7.64
C GLU A 49 -5.47 11.26 7.86
N LEU A 50 -6.13 12.03 8.73
CA LEU A 50 -7.59 12.01 8.87
C LEU A 50 -8.20 13.14 8.03
N ASP A 51 -8.90 12.79 6.97
CA ASP A 51 -9.67 13.74 6.16
C ASP A 51 -11.08 13.84 6.74
N TYR A 52 -11.27 14.79 7.66
CA TYR A 52 -12.55 15.00 8.34
C TYR A 52 -13.68 15.40 7.37
N ARG A 53 -13.36 16.10 6.28
CA ARG A 53 -14.38 16.56 5.32
C ARG A 53 -14.99 15.40 4.55
N SER A 54 -14.15 14.43 4.15
CA SER A 54 -14.62 13.23 3.45
C SER A 54 -14.97 12.08 4.40
N GLY A 55 -14.71 12.21 5.70
CA GLY A 55 -14.87 11.14 6.68
C GLY A 55 -13.98 9.92 6.38
N ALA A 56 -12.78 10.16 5.84
CA ALA A 56 -11.89 9.11 5.37
C ALA A 56 -10.53 9.16 6.08
N VAL A 57 -9.86 8.01 6.14
CA VAL A 57 -8.43 7.96 6.50
C VAL A 57 -7.62 7.79 5.23
N VAL A 58 -6.57 8.58 5.09
CA VAL A 58 -5.66 8.54 3.94
C VAL A 58 -4.31 8.04 4.41
N LEU A 59 -3.83 6.96 3.80
CA LEU A 59 -2.46 6.48 3.93
C LEU A 59 -1.66 7.00 2.73
N ARG A 60 -0.61 7.77 2.98
CA ARG A 60 0.37 8.18 1.97
C ARG A 60 1.61 7.32 2.10
N LEU A 61 2.10 6.83 0.97
CA LEU A 61 3.27 5.98 0.87
C LEU A 61 4.24 6.57 -0.14
N SER A 62 5.50 6.72 0.28
CA SER A 62 6.60 6.98 -0.65
C SER A 62 7.39 5.68 -0.84
N VAL A 63 7.51 5.23 -2.08
CA VAL A 63 8.10 3.95 -2.43
C VAL A 63 9.29 4.17 -3.36
N LEU A 64 10.44 3.59 -3.04
CA LEU A 64 11.60 3.54 -3.92
C LEU A 64 11.45 2.41 -4.94
N GLY A 65 11.64 2.72 -6.22
CA GLY A 65 11.63 1.71 -7.26
C GLY A 65 11.40 2.31 -8.63
N VAL A 66 12.12 1.77 -9.60
CA VAL A 66 11.82 1.99 -11.01
C VAL A 66 11.05 0.75 -11.49
N PRO A 67 9.91 0.93 -12.18
CA PRO A 67 9.19 -0.19 -12.79
C PRO A 67 10.08 -0.88 -13.83
N GLU A 68 10.00 -2.21 -13.92
CA GLU A 68 10.77 -2.99 -14.90
C GLU A 68 10.45 -2.55 -16.34
N THR A 69 9.17 -2.26 -16.59
CA THR A 69 8.70 -1.64 -17.82
C THR A 69 8.06 -0.31 -17.47
N ARG A 70 8.70 0.80 -17.85
CA ARG A 70 8.21 2.15 -17.56
C ARG A 70 6.89 2.44 -18.29
N PRO A 71 5.81 2.74 -17.55
CA PRO A 71 4.58 3.23 -18.16
C PRO A 71 4.81 4.59 -18.85
N PRO A 72 3.98 4.98 -19.84
CA PRO A 72 4.13 6.25 -20.54
C PRO A 72 4.06 7.50 -19.65
N TRP A 73 3.41 7.38 -18.49
CA TRP A 73 3.28 8.46 -17.51
C TRP A 73 4.46 8.54 -16.52
N TRP A 74 5.40 7.59 -16.55
CA TRP A 74 6.54 7.57 -15.62
C TRP A 74 7.71 8.38 -16.18
N GLU A 75 8.06 9.47 -15.51
CA GLU A 75 9.15 10.36 -15.93
C GLU A 75 10.52 9.68 -15.82
N GLU A 76 11.38 9.92 -16.82
CA GLU A 76 12.63 9.16 -17.00
C GLU A 76 13.59 9.24 -15.80
N HIS A 77 13.62 10.39 -15.14
CA HIS A 77 14.51 10.65 -14.03
C HIS A 77 13.94 10.16 -12.69
N CYS A 78 12.64 9.87 -12.60
CA CYS A 78 12.01 9.41 -11.36
C CYS A 78 12.44 7.98 -11.01
N ASN A 79 12.75 7.79 -9.73
CA ASN A 79 13.22 6.54 -9.15
C ASN A 79 12.32 6.02 -8.01
N GLY A 80 11.14 6.61 -7.83
CA GLY A 80 10.14 6.16 -6.88
C GLY A 80 8.73 6.56 -7.27
N LEU A 81 7.78 6.17 -6.42
CA LEU A 81 6.36 6.47 -6.55
C LEU A 81 5.83 7.01 -5.21
N SER A 82 5.13 8.13 -5.27
CA SER A 82 4.25 8.59 -4.20
C SER A 82 2.83 8.08 -4.51
N MET A 83 2.16 7.47 -3.53
CA MET A 83 0.77 7.03 -3.70
C MET A 83 -0.07 7.27 -2.46
N SER A 84 -1.37 7.49 -2.67
CA SER A 84 -2.36 7.77 -1.63
C SER A 84 -3.49 6.76 -1.66
N LEU A 85 -3.69 6.04 -0.55
CA LEU A 85 -4.76 5.07 -0.37
C LEU A 85 -5.81 5.66 0.58
N SER A 86 -7.09 5.59 0.20
CA SER A 86 -8.20 6.13 0.98
C SER A 86 -9.07 5.01 1.53
N TYR A 87 -9.15 4.95 2.86
CA TYR A 87 -10.01 4.06 3.63
C TYR A 87 -11.34 4.76 3.88
N GLN A 88 -12.42 4.18 3.34
CA GLN A 88 -13.74 4.79 3.26
C GLN A 88 -14.85 3.81 3.67
N GLY A 89 -15.96 4.34 4.16
CA GLY A 89 -17.08 3.57 4.70
C GLY A 89 -16.77 3.04 6.11
N ASP A 90 -17.66 3.32 7.05
CA ASP A 90 -17.62 2.89 8.46
C ASP A 90 -16.20 2.82 9.04
N VAL A 91 -15.48 3.94 8.94
CA VAL A 91 -14.06 4.00 9.30
C VAL A 91 -13.90 3.98 10.81
N TRP A 92 -13.11 3.03 11.29
CA TRP A 92 -12.73 2.90 12.69
C TRP A 92 -11.22 3.01 12.84
N ILE A 93 -10.77 3.81 13.81
CA ILE A 93 -9.36 4.07 14.10
C ILE A 93 -9.07 3.75 15.55
N ARG A 94 -7.99 3.04 15.81
CA ARG A 94 -7.47 2.79 17.16
C ARG A 94 -5.97 2.97 17.21
N ALA A 95 -5.52 3.82 18.14
CA ALA A 95 -4.11 3.99 18.47
C ALA A 95 -3.77 3.20 19.75
N GLU A 96 -2.61 2.55 19.76
CA GLU A 96 -2.07 1.76 20.87
C GLU A 96 -0.60 2.10 21.11
N SER A 97 -0.17 2.04 22.37
CA SER A 97 1.14 2.53 22.84
C SER A 97 2.18 1.43 23.09
N ASP A 98 1.94 0.21 22.63
CA ASP A 98 2.78 -0.98 22.87
C ASP A 98 3.05 -1.79 21.59
N GLY A 99 3.18 -1.09 20.46
CA GLY A 99 3.53 -1.69 19.18
C GLY A 99 5.03 -1.92 19.04
N THR A 100 5.51 -3.16 19.21
CA THR A 100 6.87 -3.51 18.80
C THR A 100 6.97 -3.59 17.27
N GLY A 101 8.01 -2.97 16.72
CA GLY A 101 8.37 -3.00 15.29
C GLY A 101 7.88 -1.81 14.46
N ASP A 102 8.59 -1.56 13.37
CA ASP A 102 8.14 -0.71 12.27
C ASP A 102 7.49 -1.65 11.23
N ASP A 103 6.16 -1.69 11.18
CA ASP A 103 5.44 -2.63 10.30
C ASP A 103 4.18 -2.00 9.72
N LEU A 104 4.06 -2.10 8.39
CA LEU A 104 2.85 -1.80 7.65
C LEU A 104 2.24 -3.12 7.14
N ALA A 105 0.96 -3.32 7.40
CA ALA A 105 0.20 -4.44 6.87
C ALA A 105 -1.19 -3.99 6.40
N LEU A 106 -1.57 -4.43 5.19
CA LEU A 106 -2.90 -4.28 4.62
C LEU A 106 -3.52 -5.67 4.48
N ARG A 107 -4.77 -5.83 4.91
CA ARG A 107 -5.46 -7.13 4.94
C ARG A 107 -6.94 -6.98 4.63
N SER A 108 -7.53 -7.99 4.02
CA SER A 108 -8.98 -8.16 4.09
C SER A 108 -9.39 -8.47 5.52
N SER A 109 -10.54 -7.93 5.90
CA SER A 109 -11.18 -8.17 7.19
C SER A 109 -12.26 -9.25 7.03
N ALA A 110 -12.53 -10.00 8.10
CA ALA A 110 -13.48 -11.13 8.07
C ALA A 110 -14.93 -10.70 7.74
N ASP A 111 -15.27 -9.43 7.92
CA ASP A 111 -16.56 -8.83 7.56
C ASP A 111 -16.61 -8.28 6.12
N GLY A 112 -15.60 -8.55 5.30
CA GLY A 112 -15.51 -8.04 3.93
C GLY A 112 -14.96 -6.62 3.81
N GLY A 113 -14.55 -5.99 4.92
CA GLY A 113 -13.85 -4.71 4.93
C GLY A 113 -12.35 -4.83 4.64
N VAL A 114 -11.65 -3.69 4.69
CA VAL A 114 -10.19 -3.61 4.61
C VAL A 114 -9.64 -3.12 5.94
N ALA A 115 -8.58 -3.78 6.42
CA ALA A 115 -7.87 -3.40 7.62
C ALA A 115 -6.43 -2.98 7.29
N MET A 116 -5.97 -1.93 7.96
CA MET A 116 -4.59 -1.46 7.94
C MET A 116 -4.04 -1.50 9.36
N VAL A 117 -2.79 -1.93 9.49
CA VAL A 117 -1.99 -1.76 10.70
C VAL A 117 -0.72 -1.02 10.32
N LEU A 118 -0.46 0.10 11.00
CA LEU A 118 0.79 0.83 10.94
C LEU A 118 1.41 0.83 12.34
N ALA A 119 2.52 0.12 12.51
CA ALA A 119 3.35 0.16 13.71
C ALA A 119 4.61 0.99 13.43
N SER A 120 4.97 1.86 14.36
CA SER A 120 6.18 2.67 14.30
C SER A 120 6.64 3.01 15.70
N ARG A 121 7.90 2.68 16.03
CA ARG A 121 8.61 3.14 17.25
C ARG A 121 7.78 3.07 18.55
N GLY A 122 7.16 1.93 18.84
CA GLY A 122 6.38 1.72 20.07
C GLY A 122 4.90 2.12 19.94
N SER A 123 4.50 2.78 18.85
CA SER A 123 3.12 3.14 18.57
C SER A 123 2.52 2.24 17.50
N ARG A 124 1.21 1.98 17.58
CA ARG A 124 0.47 1.24 16.56
C ARG A 124 -0.87 1.90 16.28
N ILE A 125 -1.15 2.15 15.02
CA ILE A 125 -2.45 2.61 14.52
C ILE A 125 -3.09 1.47 13.75
N ARG A 126 -4.34 1.14 14.09
CA ARG A 126 -5.18 0.25 13.29
C ARG A 126 -6.32 1.03 12.70
N VAL A 127 -6.57 0.79 11.42
CA VAL A 127 -7.71 1.34 10.68
C VAL A 127 -8.51 0.17 10.12
N ARG A 128 -9.83 0.21 10.27
CA ARG A 128 -10.76 -0.67 9.55
C ARG A 128 -11.71 0.21 8.78
N ALA A 129 -12.03 -0.18 7.56
CA ALA A 129 -13.02 0.50 6.73
C ALA A 129 -13.74 -0.52 5.85
N SER A 130 -14.87 -0.13 5.28
CA SER A 130 -15.60 -0.97 4.32
C SER A 130 -14.83 -1.14 3.01
N ALA A 131 -14.04 -0.14 2.60
CA ALA A 131 -13.26 -0.18 1.36
C ALA A 131 -11.94 0.57 1.50
N CYS A 132 -10.96 0.18 0.68
CA CYS A 132 -9.74 0.92 0.43
C CYS A 132 -9.59 1.15 -1.08
N VAL A 133 -9.31 2.39 -1.47
CA VAL A 133 -9.24 2.84 -2.88
C VAL A 133 -7.95 3.60 -3.12
N LEU A 134 -7.30 3.36 -4.26
CA LEU A 134 -6.23 4.20 -4.77
C LEU A 134 -6.80 5.57 -5.13
N ARG A 135 -6.44 6.60 -4.35
CA ARG A 135 -6.93 7.98 -4.52
C ARG A 135 -6.09 8.75 -5.52
N GLY A 136 -4.81 8.41 -5.65
CA GLY A 136 -3.89 9.03 -6.59
C GLY A 136 -2.46 8.53 -6.41
N PHE A 137 -1.63 8.76 -7.42
CA PHE A 137 -0.22 8.44 -7.44
C PHE A 137 0.53 9.38 -8.38
N GLU A 138 1.83 9.52 -8.14
CA GLU A 138 2.73 10.32 -8.96
C GLU A 138 4.15 9.72 -8.92
N PRO A 139 4.88 9.69 -10.05
CA PRO A 139 6.31 9.44 -10.05
C PRO A 139 7.02 10.47 -9.16
N MET A 140 8.05 10.04 -8.44
CA MET A 140 8.86 10.93 -7.62
C MET A 140 10.34 10.68 -7.82
N LEU A 141 11.11 11.75 -7.60
CA LEU A 141 12.56 11.70 -7.53
C LEU A 141 12.98 11.73 -6.05
N TYR A 142 13.60 10.65 -5.58
CA TYR A 142 14.11 10.53 -4.22
C TYR A 142 15.65 10.52 -4.22
N GLY A 143 16.25 11.27 -3.30
CA GLY A 143 17.70 11.26 -3.08
C GLY A 143 18.54 12.13 -4.02
N SER A 144 17.95 13.03 -4.78
CA SER A 144 18.71 13.91 -5.66
C SER A 144 19.39 15.05 -4.92
N SER A 145 20.70 14.94 -4.71
CA SER A 145 21.57 16.11 -4.74
C SER A 145 21.69 16.59 -6.20
N CYS A 146 20.65 17.22 -6.73
CA CYS A 146 20.71 17.90 -8.02
C CYS A 146 20.92 19.40 -7.79
N TYR A 147 22.06 19.74 -7.20
CA TYR A 147 22.72 21.03 -7.46
C TYR A 147 24.07 20.72 -8.11
N ALA A 148 24.06 20.69 -9.43
CA ALA A 148 25.12 21.28 -10.25
C ALA A 148 24.44 21.63 -11.57
N TYR A 149 24.19 22.93 -11.74
CA TYR A 149 23.86 23.53 -13.03
C TYR A 149 24.96 23.22 -14.06
#